data_AF-A0A1B6NYR0-F1
#
_entry.id   AF-A0A1B6NYR0-F1
#
_cell.length_a   1.000
_cell.length_b   1.000
_cell.length_c   1.000
_cell.angle_alpha   90.00
_cell.angle_beta   90.00
_cell.angle_gamma   90.00
#
_symmetry.space_group_name_H-M   'P 1'
#
loop_
_entity.id
_entity.type
_entity.pdbx_description
1 polymer ?
#
loop_
_entity_poly.entity_id
_entity_poly.type
_entity_poly.pdbx_seq_one_letter_code
_entity_poly.pdbx_strand_id
1 'polypeptide(L)'
;MHGGFEIAPDNELNGITFGGVGSGTTVEYVQVHKNADDGVEFFGGAVNVKYLTLTGIQDDSVDWDNGYVGKLQFVLVKHAEDNSDANRAIEGDGDGGDGTAFSNPMVANMTIIGNEFDTADADSEGVLLRDQTNAQLYNFVVTGPAGMGEC
;
A
#
# COMPACT_ATOMS: atom_id res chain seq x y z
N MET A 1 -10.50 -1.06 14.46
CA MET A 1 -10.43 -1.66 13.12
C MET A 1 -11.77 -2.25 12.75
N HIS A 2 -12.08 -2.27 11.45
CA HIS A 2 -13.32 -2.81 10.89
C HIS A 2 -13.13 -4.10 10.10
N GLY A 3 -11.87 -4.45 9.77
CA GLY A 3 -11.46 -5.64 9.05
C GLY A 3 -9.96 -5.89 9.22
N GLY A 4 -9.45 -6.93 8.56
CA GLY A 4 -8.03 -7.26 8.48
C GLY A 4 -7.38 -7.80 9.72
N PHE A 5 -8.16 -8.47 10.56
CA PHE A 5 -7.60 -9.19 11.69
C PHE A 5 -6.95 -10.49 11.22
N GLU A 6 -5.85 -10.85 11.88
CA GLU A 6 -5.23 -12.17 11.81
C GLU A 6 -6.26 -13.28 12.02
N ILE A 7 -6.31 -14.22 11.08
CA ILE A 7 -7.20 -15.39 11.11
C ILE A 7 -6.44 -16.69 11.41
N ALA A 8 -5.12 -16.70 11.23
CA ALA A 8 -4.17 -17.73 11.64
C ALA A 8 -2.77 -17.11 11.72
N PRO A 9 -1.79 -17.76 12.40
CA PRO A 9 -0.41 -17.25 12.47
C PRO A 9 0.12 -16.83 11.09
N ASP A 10 0.51 -15.56 10.97
CA ASP A 10 1.03 -14.93 9.75
C ASP A 10 0.03 -15.01 8.57
N ASN A 11 -1.26 -14.83 8.85
CA ASN A 11 -2.34 -14.87 7.87
C ASN A 11 -3.48 -13.93 8.27
N GLU A 12 -3.41 -12.73 7.73
CA GLU A 12 -4.33 -11.63 7.92
C GLU A 12 -5.23 -11.45 6.67
N LEU A 13 -6.11 -10.45 6.69
CA LEU A 13 -7.02 -10.16 5.58
C LEU A 13 -6.86 -8.72 5.11
N ASN A 14 -6.38 -8.53 3.89
CA ASN A 14 -6.33 -7.18 3.31
C ASN A 14 -7.73 -6.59 3.15
N GLY A 15 -7.82 -5.26 3.16
CA GLY A 15 -9.07 -4.56 2.89
C GLY A 15 -9.64 -4.96 1.53
N ILE A 16 -8.76 -5.04 0.51
CA ILE A 16 -9.04 -5.69 -0.78
C ILE A 16 -7.77 -6.36 -1.31
N THR A 17 -7.85 -7.67 -1.53
CA THR A 17 -6.82 -8.41 -2.26
C THR A 17 -7.14 -8.47 -3.76
N PHE A 18 -6.19 -8.08 -4.60
CA PHE A 18 -6.26 -8.20 -6.06
C PHE A 18 -5.30 -9.30 -6.55
N GLY A 19 -5.79 -10.54 -6.64
CA GLY A 19 -5.00 -11.67 -7.16
C GLY A 19 -5.04 -11.78 -8.68
N GLY A 20 -3.96 -11.40 -9.38
CA GLY A 20 -3.78 -11.60 -10.82
C GLY A 20 -4.81 -10.89 -11.70
N VAL A 21 -5.43 -9.81 -11.22
CA VAL A 21 -6.52 -9.14 -11.91
C VAL A 21 -6.01 -8.39 -13.15
N GLY A 22 -6.66 -8.59 -14.29
CA GLY A 22 -6.24 -8.02 -15.57
C GLY A 22 -6.67 -6.56 -15.78
N SER A 23 -5.98 -5.87 -16.70
CA SER A 23 -6.17 -4.45 -17.03
C SER A 23 -7.52 -4.09 -17.66
N GLY A 24 -8.32 -5.09 -18.07
CA GLY A 24 -9.69 -4.89 -18.55
C GLY A 24 -10.72 -4.66 -17.43
N THR A 25 -10.33 -4.82 -16.17
CA THR A 25 -11.20 -4.60 -15.01
C THR A 25 -11.21 -3.12 -14.64
N THR A 26 -12.40 -2.57 -14.40
CA THR A 26 -12.56 -1.20 -13.90
C THR A 26 -12.65 -1.21 -12.38
N VAL A 27 -11.70 -0.53 -11.73
CA VAL A 27 -11.70 -0.30 -10.29
C VAL A 27 -11.55 1.20 -10.06
N GLU A 28 -12.64 1.86 -9.67
CA GLU A 28 -12.66 3.31 -9.47
C GLU A 28 -13.50 3.68 -8.24
N TYR A 29 -13.14 4.78 -7.57
CA TYR A 29 -13.87 5.32 -6.41
C TYR A 29 -13.96 4.34 -5.24
N VAL A 30 -12.82 3.82 -4.83
CA VAL A 30 -12.71 2.84 -3.73
C VAL A 30 -12.19 3.53 -2.48
N GLN A 31 -12.79 3.21 -1.33
CA GLN A 31 -12.25 3.57 -0.02
C GLN A 31 -12.09 2.35 0.85
N VAL A 32 -10.92 2.20 1.46
CA VAL A 32 -10.69 1.29 2.58
C VAL A 32 -10.39 2.15 3.83
N HIS A 33 -11.07 1.84 4.91
CA HIS A 33 -10.98 2.60 6.16
C HIS A 33 -10.81 1.66 7.34
N LYS A 34 -9.73 1.86 8.11
CA LYS A 34 -9.44 1.11 9.33
C LYS A 34 -9.40 -0.41 9.11
N ASN A 35 -8.54 -0.85 8.19
CA ASN A 35 -8.13 -2.26 8.04
C ASN A 35 -6.86 -2.53 8.88
N ALA A 36 -6.84 -3.62 9.65
CA ALA A 36 -5.71 -3.96 10.52
C ALA A 36 -4.48 -4.35 9.69
N ASP A 37 -4.67 -5.28 8.78
CA ASP A 37 -3.75 -5.58 7.68
C ASP A 37 -3.79 -4.50 6.58
N ASP A 38 -3.21 -4.79 5.42
CA ASP A 38 -3.09 -3.82 4.33
C ASP A 38 -4.40 -3.22 3.85
N GLY A 39 -4.31 -1.99 3.34
CA GLY A 39 -5.43 -1.30 2.74
C GLY A 39 -5.88 -2.00 1.45
N VAL A 40 -4.95 -2.13 0.52
CA VAL A 40 -5.09 -2.96 -0.68
C VAL A 40 -3.77 -3.66 -0.96
N GLU A 41 -3.85 -4.91 -1.41
CA GLU A 41 -2.67 -5.67 -1.78
C GLU A 41 -2.85 -6.29 -3.18
N PHE A 42 -1.82 -6.17 -4.02
CA PHE A 42 -1.80 -6.71 -5.37
C PHE A 42 -0.85 -7.89 -5.48
N PHE A 43 -1.39 -9.09 -5.67
CA PHE A 43 -0.59 -10.27 -6.01
C PHE A 43 -0.56 -10.45 -7.52
N GLY A 44 0.39 -9.79 -8.18
CA GLY A 44 0.57 -9.80 -9.62
C GLY A 44 -0.58 -9.16 -10.40
N GLY A 45 -0.60 -9.39 -11.71
CA GLY A 45 -1.62 -8.85 -12.61
C GLY A 45 -1.34 -7.41 -13.07
N ALA A 46 -2.37 -6.77 -13.61
CA ALA A 46 -2.24 -5.49 -14.30
C ALA A 46 -3.49 -4.60 -14.17
N VAL A 47 -4.31 -4.81 -13.14
CA VAL A 47 -5.50 -3.99 -12.89
C VAL A 47 -5.10 -2.53 -12.76
N ASN A 48 -5.96 -1.63 -13.25
CA ASN A 48 -5.78 -0.20 -13.08
C ASN A 48 -6.79 0.30 -12.05
N VAL A 49 -6.34 1.08 -11.09
CA VAL A 49 -7.17 1.67 -10.04
C VAL A 49 -7.13 3.19 -10.13
N LYS A 50 -8.29 3.84 -10.03
CA LYS A 50 -8.39 5.30 -9.93
C LYS A 50 -9.23 5.76 -8.76
N TYR A 51 -8.88 6.90 -8.16
CA TYR A 51 -9.62 7.50 -7.05
C TYR A 51 -9.70 6.52 -5.86
N LEU A 52 -8.53 6.17 -5.34
CA LEU A 52 -8.37 5.26 -4.20
C LEU A 52 -8.10 6.08 -2.93
N THR A 53 -8.86 5.83 -1.87
CA THR A 53 -8.69 6.48 -0.56
C THR A 53 -8.46 5.43 0.53
N LEU A 54 -7.36 5.55 1.24
CA LEU A 54 -6.93 4.60 2.27
C LEU A 54 -6.66 5.39 3.54
N THR A 55 -7.35 5.02 4.62
CA THR A 55 -7.40 5.85 5.82
C THR A 55 -7.31 5.02 7.09
N GLY A 56 -6.30 5.30 7.92
CA GLY A 56 -6.04 4.60 9.18
C GLY A 56 -5.83 3.10 9.01
N ILE A 57 -5.10 2.70 7.96
CA ILE A 57 -4.61 1.33 7.80
C ILE A 57 -3.50 1.13 8.84
N GLN A 58 -3.47 -0.03 9.50
CA GLN A 58 -2.48 -0.30 10.55
C GLN A 58 -1.21 -0.96 10.02
N ASP A 59 -1.30 -1.67 8.90
CA ASP A 59 -0.16 -2.14 8.14
C ASP A 59 0.04 -1.29 6.86
N ASP A 60 0.40 -1.89 5.73
CA ASP A 60 0.76 -1.15 4.54
C ASP A 60 -0.48 -0.68 3.77
N SER A 61 -0.54 0.61 3.44
CA SER A 61 -1.75 1.15 2.83
C SER A 61 -1.97 0.61 1.41
N VAL A 62 -0.91 0.60 0.61
CA VAL A 62 -0.85 -0.03 -0.70
C VAL A 62 0.34 -0.97 -0.68
N ASP A 63 0.10 -2.26 -0.86
CA ASP A 63 1.16 -3.24 -1.06
C ASP A 63 1.02 -3.94 -2.41
N TRP A 64 2.14 -4.38 -2.98
CA TRP A 64 2.16 -5.23 -4.15
C TRP A 64 3.31 -6.23 -4.10
N ASP A 65 3.02 -7.42 -4.62
CA ASP A 65 3.97 -8.49 -4.83
C ASP A 65 3.62 -9.25 -6.14
N ASN A 66 4.30 -10.36 -6.37
CA ASN A 66 4.17 -11.30 -7.48
C ASN A 66 4.13 -10.65 -8.88
N GLY A 67 4.96 -9.64 -9.10
CA GLY A 67 5.17 -9.03 -10.41
C GLY A 67 4.01 -8.15 -10.89
N TYR A 68 3.40 -7.37 -10.00
CA TYR A 68 2.33 -6.44 -10.36
C TYR A 68 2.83 -5.35 -11.31
N VAL A 69 2.11 -5.14 -12.42
CA VAL A 69 2.46 -4.16 -13.48
C VAL A 69 1.28 -3.25 -13.84
N GLY A 70 0.34 -3.10 -12.91
CA GLY A 70 -0.83 -2.24 -13.08
C GLY A 70 -0.53 -0.76 -12.89
N LYS A 71 -1.60 0.02 -12.76
CA LYS A 71 -1.51 1.48 -12.59
C LYS A 71 -2.42 1.97 -11.50
N LEU A 72 -1.91 2.86 -10.66
CA LEU A 72 -2.67 3.55 -9.63
C LEU A 72 -2.66 5.05 -9.92
N GLN A 73 -3.83 5.70 -9.91
CA GLN A 73 -3.90 7.15 -10.15
C GLN A 73 -4.92 7.85 -9.26
N PHE A 74 -4.56 9.02 -8.73
CA PHE A 74 -5.36 9.76 -7.75
C PHE A 74 -5.57 8.94 -6.48
N VAL A 75 -4.48 8.75 -5.74
CA VAL A 75 -4.44 7.97 -4.50
C VAL A 75 -4.26 8.91 -3.32
N LEU A 76 -5.06 8.72 -2.28
CA LEU A 76 -4.87 9.34 -0.98
C LEU A 76 -4.61 8.26 0.05
N VAL A 77 -3.46 8.33 0.72
CA VAL A 77 -3.18 7.62 1.96
C VAL A 77 -3.13 8.63 3.09
N LYS A 78 -3.85 8.34 4.17
CA LYS A 78 -3.78 9.10 5.42
C LYS A 78 -3.71 8.15 6.61
N HIS A 79 -2.57 8.11 7.28
CA HIS A 79 -2.41 7.36 8.52
C HIS A 79 -3.31 7.93 9.61
N ALA A 80 -3.55 7.15 10.66
CA ALA A 80 -4.58 7.46 11.64
C ALA A 80 -4.29 8.76 12.41
N GLU A 81 -5.29 9.63 12.54
CA GLU A 81 -5.15 10.95 13.20
C GLU A 81 -4.87 10.85 14.70
N ASP A 82 -5.22 9.73 15.33
CA ASP A 82 -4.98 9.43 16.74
C ASP A 82 -3.59 8.83 16.98
N ASN A 83 -2.72 8.82 15.96
CA ASN A 83 -1.39 8.20 15.99
C ASN A 83 -1.43 6.72 16.39
N SER A 84 -2.53 6.02 16.11
CA SER A 84 -2.54 4.56 16.20
C SER A 84 -1.61 3.94 15.15
N ASP A 85 -1.38 2.65 15.31
CA ASP A 85 -0.53 1.82 14.44
C ASP A 85 -0.73 2.15 12.96
N ALA A 86 0.39 2.17 12.27
CA ALA A 86 0.56 2.40 10.85
C ALA A 86 1.86 1.73 10.43
N ASN A 87 2.01 1.50 9.13
CA ASN A 87 3.27 1.07 8.55
C ASN A 87 3.60 1.94 7.33
N ARG A 88 3.88 1.36 6.15
CA ARG A 88 4.19 2.12 4.95
C ARG A 88 2.92 2.57 4.23
N ALA A 89 2.96 3.76 3.65
CA ALA A 89 1.89 4.14 2.72
C ALA A 89 1.98 3.36 1.39
N ILE A 90 3.19 3.00 0.98
CA ILE A 90 3.49 2.03 -0.07
C ILE A 90 4.55 1.06 0.46
N GLU A 91 4.25 -0.22 0.46
CA GLU A 91 5.24 -1.30 0.39
C GLU A 91 5.23 -1.88 -1.04
N GLY A 92 6.34 -2.46 -1.48
CA GLY A 92 6.44 -2.95 -2.83
C GLY A 92 7.54 -3.98 -3.01
N ASP A 93 7.14 -5.13 -3.53
CA ASP A 93 7.97 -6.32 -3.75
C ASP A 93 7.72 -6.97 -5.11
N GLY A 94 8.60 -7.91 -5.46
CA GLY A 94 8.65 -8.61 -6.73
C GLY A 94 8.05 -10.01 -6.69
N ASP A 95 8.86 -11.05 -6.45
CA ASP A 95 8.38 -12.43 -6.14
C ASP A 95 9.19 -13.05 -5.00
N GLY A 96 10.23 -12.34 -4.53
CA GLY A 96 11.16 -12.78 -3.49
C GLY A 96 12.16 -13.86 -3.91
N GLY A 97 12.10 -14.39 -5.15
CA GLY A 97 12.97 -15.47 -5.64
C GLY A 97 14.01 -15.05 -6.69
N ASP A 98 14.86 -15.97 -7.18
CA ASP A 98 15.88 -15.65 -8.20
C ASP A 98 15.29 -15.42 -9.63
N GLY A 99 13.99 -15.15 -9.71
CA GLY A 99 13.21 -15.03 -10.93
C GLY A 99 13.40 -13.70 -11.66
N THR A 100 12.59 -13.50 -12.68
CA THR A 100 12.55 -12.23 -13.45
C THR A 100 11.21 -11.51 -13.32
N ALA A 101 10.37 -11.97 -12.38
CA ALA A 101 9.04 -11.44 -12.12
C ALA A 101 9.13 -10.16 -11.28
N PHE A 102 9.73 -9.13 -11.87
CA PHE A 102 9.81 -7.83 -11.21
C PHE A 102 8.45 -7.14 -11.25
N SER A 103 8.01 -6.63 -10.11
CA SER A 103 6.94 -5.64 -10.09
C SER A 103 7.43 -4.37 -10.78
N ASN A 104 6.54 -3.72 -11.53
CA ASN A 104 6.82 -2.44 -12.17
C ASN A 104 5.53 -1.62 -12.33
N PRO A 105 4.80 -1.34 -11.23
CA PRO A 105 3.62 -0.51 -11.31
C PRO A 105 3.96 0.94 -11.65
N MET A 106 2.94 1.64 -12.18
CA MET A 106 2.97 3.08 -12.34
C MET A 106 1.99 3.73 -11.38
N VAL A 107 2.49 4.64 -10.55
CA VAL A 107 1.67 5.41 -9.62
C VAL A 107 1.76 6.89 -9.98
N ALA A 108 0.61 7.55 -10.11
CA ALA A 108 0.56 8.97 -10.47
C ALA A 108 -0.45 9.75 -9.63
N ASN A 109 -0.06 10.94 -9.18
CA ASN A 109 -0.91 11.83 -8.38
C ASN A 109 -1.31 11.17 -7.06
N MET A 110 -0.32 10.92 -6.20
CA MET A 110 -0.52 10.32 -4.88
C MET A 110 -0.18 11.33 -3.79
N THR A 111 -1.03 11.40 -2.76
CA THR A 111 -0.76 12.15 -1.53
C THR A 111 -0.73 11.17 -0.37
N ILE A 112 0.37 11.21 0.37
CA ILE A 112 0.61 10.43 1.58
C ILE A 112 0.70 11.42 2.75
N ILE A 113 -0.12 11.17 3.76
CA ILE A 113 -0.14 11.93 5.01
C ILE A 113 0.14 10.96 6.16
N GLY A 114 1.37 10.95 6.66
CA GLY A 114 1.79 10.12 7.79
C GLY A 114 1.29 10.66 9.15
N ASN A 115 1.59 9.91 10.21
CA ASN A 115 1.29 10.27 11.60
C ASN A 115 2.56 10.13 12.50
N GLU A 116 2.41 10.23 13.83
CA GLU A 116 3.53 10.11 14.79
C GLU A 116 3.73 8.66 15.30
N PHE A 117 3.21 7.64 14.62
CA PHE A 117 3.42 6.26 15.04
C PHE A 117 4.89 5.87 14.84
N ASP A 118 5.54 5.45 15.93
CA ASP A 118 6.96 5.10 15.97
C ASP A 118 7.18 4.08 17.11
N THR A 119 7.69 2.91 16.74
CA THR A 119 8.07 1.83 17.65
C THR A 119 9.44 1.27 17.26
N ALA A 120 9.98 0.34 18.04
CA ALA A 120 11.27 -0.27 17.70
C ALA A 120 11.23 -1.13 16.43
N ASP A 121 10.05 -1.63 16.05
CA ASP A 121 9.87 -2.63 15.00
C ASP A 121 9.05 -2.11 13.79
N ALA A 122 8.32 -1.00 13.94
CA ALA A 122 7.50 -0.39 12.91
C ALA A 122 7.23 1.10 13.21
N ASP A 123 7.08 1.90 12.16
CA ASP A 123 6.77 3.32 12.22
C ASP A 123 5.95 3.75 11.00
N SER A 124 5.45 4.99 11.04
CA SER A 124 4.67 5.57 9.95
C SER A 124 5.58 6.04 8.83
N GLU A 125 5.69 5.26 7.74
CA GLU A 125 6.55 5.57 6.60
C GLU A 125 5.77 6.00 5.35
N GLY A 126 6.47 6.63 4.42
CA GLY A 126 5.98 7.01 3.10
C GLY A 126 6.06 5.84 2.12
N VAL A 127 7.20 5.68 1.45
CA VAL A 127 7.37 4.69 0.38
C VAL A 127 8.58 3.81 0.66
N LEU A 128 8.35 2.50 0.77
CA LEU A 128 9.39 1.48 0.81
C LEU A 128 9.29 0.57 -0.42
N LEU A 129 10.40 0.43 -1.14
CA LEU A 129 10.54 -0.50 -2.27
C LEU A 129 11.68 -1.47 -1.91
N ARG A 130 11.36 -2.75 -1.71
CA ARG A 130 12.27 -3.69 -1.05
C ARG A 130 12.98 -4.61 -2.03
N ASP A 131 12.36 -5.72 -2.41
CA ASP A 131 12.99 -6.71 -3.29
C ASP A 131 12.30 -6.78 -4.65
N GLN A 132 13.10 -6.95 -5.71
CA GLN A 132 12.63 -7.22 -7.08
C GLN A 132 11.48 -6.33 -7.59
N THR A 133 11.45 -5.09 -7.15
CA THR A 133 10.46 -4.12 -7.61
C THR A 133 11.14 -2.96 -8.30
N ASN A 134 10.53 -2.50 -9.38
CA ASN A 134 10.69 -1.14 -9.87
C ASN A 134 9.37 -0.41 -9.60
N ALA A 135 9.39 0.91 -9.55
CA ALA A 135 8.15 1.69 -9.57
C ALA A 135 8.34 2.98 -10.37
N GLN A 136 7.31 3.35 -11.11
CA GLN A 136 7.27 4.63 -11.81
C GLN A 136 6.36 5.59 -11.03
N LEU A 137 6.97 6.46 -10.24
CA LEU A 137 6.27 7.37 -9.31
C LEU A 137 6.24 8.79 -9.87
N TYR A 138 5.04 9.34 -10.08
CA TYR A 138 4.84 10.69 -10.65
C TYR A 138 3.90 11.54 -9.80
N ASN A 139 4.26 12.81 -9.58
CA ASN A 139 3.45 13.79 -8.85
C ASN A 139 3.05 13.27 -7.45
N PHE A 140 4.06 13.00 -6.63
CA PHE A 140 3.88 12.57 -5.25
C PHE A 140 3.98 13.75 -4.29
N VAL A 141 3.16 13.69 -3.24
CA VAL A 141 3.35 14.47 -2.01
C VAL A 141 3.44 13.47 -0.87
N VAL A 142 4.56 13.48 -0.16
CA VAL A 142 4.72 12.79 1.13
C VAL A 142 4.89 13.85 2.19
N THR A 143 4.04 13.82 3.21
CA THR A 143 4.07 14.79 4.30
C THR A 143 3.57 14.14 5.58
N GLY A 144 4.03 14.66 6.71
CA GLY A 144 3.64 14.17 8.01
C GLY A 144 4.19 15.07 9.10
N PRO A 145 3.91 14.72 10.37
CA PRO A 145 4.52 15.37 11.51
C PRO A 145 6.04 15.07 11.59
N ALA A 146 6.73 15.73 12.53
CA ALA A 146 8.18 15.64 12.61
C ALA A 146 8.70 14.27 13.09
N GLY A 147 7.88 13.49 13.81
CA GLY A 147 8.19 12.12 14.24
C GLY A 147 7.63 11.05 13.30
N MET A 148 7.16 11.42 12.10
CA MET A 148 6.95 10.45 11.03
C MET A 148 8.30 9.78 10.69
N GLY A 149 8.25 8.50 10.34
CA GLY A 149 9.38 7.76 9.79
C GLY A 149 9.84 8.25 8.42
N GLU A 150 10.49 7.40 7.65
CA GLU A 150 10.98 7.72 6.31
C GLU A 150 9.87 8.25 5.40
N CYS A 151 10.20 9.26 4.58
CA CYS A 151 9.31 9.81 3.56
C CYS A 151 9.48 9.10 2.22
#